data_AF-A0A968D6J2-F1
#
_entry.id   AF-A0A968D6J2-F1
#
_cell.length_a   1.000
_cell.length_b   1.000
_cell.length_c   1.000
_cell.angle_alpha   90.00
_cell.angle_beta   90.00
_cell.angle_gamma   90.00
#
_symmetry.space_group_name_H-M   'P 1'
#
loop_
_entity.id
_entity.type
_entity.pdbx_description
1 polymer ?
#
loop_
_entity_poly.entity_id
_entity_poly.type
_entity_poly.pdbx_seq_one_letter_code
_entity_poly.pdbx_strand_id
1 'polypeptide(L)'
;MPEHLEPVMELIEGLYETEVRPREEALAHRLEDRDRYLDENGHLHPEVWQARQEIMRASAAAGLYAGYLPERIGGNGWTRNDMVFIEE
;
A
#
# COMPACT_ATOMS: atom_id res chain seq x y z
N MET A 1 2.28 3.51 20.36
CA MET A 1 2.66 4.17 19.11
C MET A 1 3.01 5.63 19.43
N PRO A 2 4.05 6.22 18.83
CA PRO A 2 4.36 7.64 18.98
C PRO A 2 3.20 8.54 18.50
N GLU A 3 2.88 9.59 19.25
CA GLU A 3 1.74 10.50 18.95
C GLU A 3 1.86 11.16 17.56
N HIS A 4 3.09 11.44 17.11
CA HIS A 4 3.32 12.08 15.80
C HIS A 4 3.00 11.17 14.60
N LEU A 5 2.73 9.87 14.83
CA LEU A 5 2.35 8.93 13.78
C LEU A 5 0.83 8.72 13.68
N GLU A 6 0.03 9.22 14.63
CA GLU A 6 -1.43 9.11 14.56
C GLU A 6 -2.01 9.61 13.24
N PRO A 7 -1.63 10.81 12.73
CA PRO A 7 -2.15 11.29 11.44
C PRO A 7 -1.72 10.42 10.26
N VAL A 8 -0.56 9.75 10.36
CA VAL A 8 -0.07 8.83 9.32
C VAL A 8 -0.91 7.57 9.30
N MET A 9 -1.26 7.02 10.47
CA MET A 9 -2.12 5.85 10.57
C MET A 9 -3.54 6.14 10.07
N GLU A 10 -4.11 7.30 10.43
CA GLU A 10 -5.42 7.74 9.91
C GLU A 10 -5.40 7.86 8.38
N LEU A 11 -4.30 8.38 7.81
CA LEU A 11 -4.12 8.44 6.36
C LEU A 11 -4.03 7.04 5.72
N ILE A 12 -3.30 6.11 6.33
CA ILE A 12 -3.18 4.73 5.86
C ILE A 12 -4.53 4.03 5.89
N GLU A 13 -5.29 4.17 6.98
CA GLU A 13 -6.63 3.60 7.11
C GLU A 13 -7.56 4.19 6.04
N GLY A 14 -7.55 5.51 5.86
CA GLY A 14 -8.31 6.18 4.80
C GLY A 14 -7.95 5.69 3.39
N LEU A 15 -6.66 5.48 3.11
CA LEU A 15 -6.20 4.93 1.83
C LEU A 15 -6.65 3.46 1.66
N TYR A 16 -6.60 2.65 2.72
CA TYR A 16 -7.09 1.27 2.67
C TYR A 16 -8.57 1.25 2.28
N GLU A 17 -9.38 2.05 2.99
CA GLU A 17 -10.83 2.12 2.82
C GLU A 17 -11.25 2.58 1.42
N THR A 18 -10.47 3.47 0.80
CA THR A 18 -10.84 4.14 -0.46
C THR A 18 -10.17 3.55 -1.69
N GLU A 19 -8.93 3.06 -1.56
CA GLU A 19 -8.14 2.58 -2.70
C GLU A 19 -7.92 1.08 -2.67
N VAL A 20 -7.75 0.46 -1.49
CA VAL A 20 -7.40 -0.96 -1.39
C VAL A 20 -8.65 -1.84 -1.35
N ARG A 21 -9.52 -1.66 -0.36
CA ARG A 21 -10.69 -2.53 -0.15
C ARG A 21 -11.59 -2.65 -1.39
N PRO A 22 -11.95 -1.59 -2.13
CA PRO A 22 -12.79 -1.74 -3.32
C PRO A 22 -12.14 -2.62 -4.42
N ARG A 23 -10.80 -2.59 -4.50
CA ARG A 23 -10.03 -3.43 -5.44
C ARG A 23 -9.93 -4.87 -4.94
N GLU A 24 -9.80 -5.08 -3.63
CA GLU A 24 -9.88 -6.42 -3.03
C GLU A 24 -11.23 -7.06 -3.31
N GLU A 25 -12.33 -6.33 -3.10
CA GLU A 25 -13.69 -6.79 -3.39
C GLU A 25 -13.88 -7.13 -4.88
N ALA A 26 -13.46 -6.24 -5.79
CA ALA A 26 -13.55 -6.48 -7.23
C ALA A 26 -12.73 -7.69 -7.70
N LEU A 27 -11.60 -7.97 -7.03
CA LEU A 27 -10.68 -9.05 -7.35
C LEU A 27 -10.83 -10.28 -6.46
N ALA A 28 -11.89 -10.40 -5.66
CA ALA A 28 -12.11 -11.54 -4.77
C ALA A 28 -11.96 -12.90 -5.50
N HIS A 29 -12.48 -12.97 -6.73
CA HIS A 29 -12.38 -14.15 -7.62
C HIS A 29 -10.94 -14.56 -8.02
N ARG A 30 -9.95 -13.68 -7.83
CA ARG A 30 -8.51 -13.92 -8.02
C ARG A 30 -7.76 -14.09 -6.69
N LEU A 31 -8.19 -13.41 -5.63
CA LEU A 31 -7.47 -13.35 -4.36
C LEU A 31 -7.80 -14.53 -3.44
N GLU A 32 -9.02 -15.06 -3.49
CA GLU A 32 -9.46 -16.16 -2.61
C GLU A 32 -8.91 -17.53 -3.03
N ASP A 33 -8.48 -17.68 -4.28
CA ASP A 33 -7.96 -18.92 -4.85
C ASP A 33 -6.52 -18.71 -5.34
N ARG A 34 -5.56 -19.37 -4.68
CA ARG A 34 -4.14 -19.25 -5.01
C ARG A 34 -3.84 -19.67 -6.44
N ASP A 35 -4.60 -20.59 -7.02
CA ASP A 35 -4.40 -21.05 -8.40
C ASP A 35 -4.88 -20.00 -9.42
N ARG A 36 -5.72 -19.05 -8.99
CA ARG A 36 -6.22 -17.94 -9.82
C ARG A 36 -5.49 -16.63 -9.58
N TYR A 37 -4.72 -16.55 -8.50
CA TYR A 37 -3.86 -15.40 -8.18
C TYR A 37 -2.71 -15.25 -9.17
N LEU A 38 -2.23 -16.38 -9.69
CA LEU A 38 -1.17 -16.45 -10.68
C LEU A 38 -1.71 -16.67 -12.09
N ASP A 39 -0.97 -16.24 -13.10
CA ASP A 39 -1.19 -16.59 -14.49
C ASP A 39 -0.60 -17.98 -14.83
N GLU A 40 -0.79 -18.41 -16.07
CA GLU A 40 -0.30 -19.71 -16.57
C GLU A 40 1.23 -19.86 -16.53
N ASN A 41 1.98 -18.76 -16.41
CA ASN A 41 3.43 -18.74 -16.31
C ASN A 41 3.92 -18.63 -14.85
N GLY A 42 3.01 -18.57 -13.88
CA GLY A 42 3.31 -18.41 -12.46
C GLY A 42 3.62 -16.97 -12.04
N HIS A 43 3.35 -15.97 -12.88
CA HIS A 43 3.42 -14.56 -12.49
C HIS A 43 2.11 -14.10 -11.86
N LEU A 44 2.09 -12.91 -11.23
CA LEU A 44 0.83 -12.31 -10.80
C LEU A 44 -0.12 -12.16 -11.98
N HIS A 45 -1.39 -12.54 -11.79
CA HIS A 45 -2.40 -12.32 -12.81
C HIS A 45 -2.44 -10.82 -13.18
N PRO A 46 -2.57 -10.44 -14.48
CA PRO A 46 -2.48 -9.04 -14.90
C PRO A 46 -3.42 -8.09 -14.17
N GLU A 47 -4.64 -8.54 -13.84
CA GLU A 47 -5.61 -7.78 -13.04
C GLU A 47 -5.09 -7.43 -11.63
N VAL A 48 -4.48 -8.41 -10.96
CA VAL A 48 -3.88 -8.23 -9.62
C VAL A 48 -2.66 -7.32 -9.71
N TRP A 49 -1.82 -7.52 -10.72
CA TRP A 49 -0.66 -6.66 -10.97
C TRP A 49 -1.07 -5.20 -11.20
N GLN A 50 -2.08 -4.97 -12.03
CA GLN A 50 -2.58 -3.63 -12.31
C GLN A 50 -3.14 -2.96 -11.05
N ALA A 51 -3.98 -3.66 -10.27
CA ALA A 51 -4.51 -3.13 -9.01
C ALA A 51 -3.40 -2.74 -8.04
N ARG A 52 -2.35 -3.58 -7.91
CA ARG A 52 -1.18 -3.27 -7.09
C ARG A 52 -0.47 -1.99 -7.56
N GLN A 53 -0.30 -1.81 -8.87
CA GLN A 53 0.33 -0.60 -9.42
C GLN A 53 -0.50 0.66 -9.12
N GLU A 54 -1.83 0.57 -9.22
CA GLU A 54 -2.72 1.69 -8.90
C GLU A 54 -2.65 2.06 -7.42
N ILE A 55 -2.68 1.06 -6.52
CA ILE A 55 -2.53 1.28 -5.07
C ILE A 55 -1.18 1.94 -4.75
N MET A 56 -0.08 1.49 -5.36
CA MET A 56 1.23 2.11 -5.15
C MET A 56 1.28 3.56 -5.66
N ARG A 57 0.60 3.87 -6.77
CA ARG A 57 0.52 5.26 -7.26
C ARG A 57 -0.31 6.13 -6.33
N ALA A 58 -1.41 5.61 -5.79
CA ALA A 58 -2.25 6.33 -4.84
C ALA A 58 -1.49 6.59 -3.52
N SER A 59 -0.77 5.59 -3.00
CA SER A 59 0.07 5.77 -1.81
C SER A 59 1.21 6.77 -2.03
N ALA A 60 1.83 6.77 -3.22
CA ALA A 60 2.82 7.77 -3.58
C ALA A 60 2.24 9.18 -3.69
N ALA A 61 1.05 9.34 -4.28
CA ALA A 61 0.35 10.62 -4.34
C ALA A 61 -0.06 11.13 -2.95
N ALA A 62 -0.34 10.22 -2.01
CA ALA A 62 -0.59 10.53 -0.61
C ALA A 62 0.69 10.79 0.21
N GLY A 63 1.88 10.71 -0.40
CA GLY A 63 3.15 10.92 0.28
C GLY A 63 3.61 9.77 1.16
N LEU A 64 2.96 8.60 1.11
CA LEU A 64 3.35 7.43 1.91
C LEU A 64 4.50 6.64 1.27
N TYR A 65 4.77 6.85 -0.01
CA TYR A 65 5.85 6.16 -0.71
C TYR A 65 7.23 6.68 -0.29
N ALA A 66 8.13 5.76 0.01
CA ALA A 66 9.51 6.06 0.41
C ALA A 66 9.63 7.04 1.60
N GLY A 67 8.71 6.95 2.58
CA GLY A 67 8.66 7.87 3.72
C GLY A 67 9.90 7.93 4.61
N TYR A 68 10.76 6.90 4.57
CA TYR A 68 12.07 6.88 5.24
C TYR A 68 13.10 7.83 4.61
N LEU A 69 12.86 8.32 3.39
CA LEU A 69 13.73 9.28 2.73
C LEU A 69 13.54 10.68 3.32
N PRO A 70 14.57 11.54 3.30
CA PRO A 70 14.45 12.92 3.75
C PRO A 70 13.41 13.72 2.95
N GLU A 71 12.73 14.66 3.62
CA GLU A 71 11.79 15.59 2.98
C GLU A 71 12.38 16.36 1.81
N ARG A 72 13.67 16.72 1.88
CA ARG A 72 14.38 17.44 0.81
C ARG A 72 14.44 16.71 -0.54
N ILE A 73 14.16 15.41 -0.58
CA ILE A 73 14.06 14.62 -1.81
C ILE A 73 12.66 14.01 -2.00
N GLY A 74 11.66 14.49 -1.25
CA GLY A 74 10.26 14.10 -1.39
C GLY A 74 9.80 12.93 -0.51
N GLY A 75 10.55 12.54 0.52
CA GLY A 75 10.06 11.61 1.56
C GLY A 75 9.46 12.32 2.77
N ASN A 76 9.30 11.62 3.90
CA ASN A 76 8.77 12.19 5.15
C ASN A 76 9.81 12.26 6.28
N GLY A 77 11.04 11.83 6.05
CA GLY A 77 12.10 11.83 7.05
C GLY A 77 11.85 10.90 8.24
N TRP A 78 10.95 9.91 8.09
CA TRP A 78 10.63 8.98 9.17
C TRP A 78 11.85 8.20 9.61
N THR A 79 12.04 8.13 10.92
CA THR A 79 13.16 7.39 11.51
C THR A 79 12.89 5.89 11.43
N ARG A 80 13.92 5.07 11.68
CA ARG A 80 13.73 3.61 11.74
C ARG A 80 12.71 3.21 12.83
N ASN A 81 12.65 3.94 13.93
CA ASN A 81 11.67 3.67 14.99
C ASN A 81 10.25 3.95 14.51
N ASP A 82 10.05 5.01 13.73
CA ASP A 82 8.74 5.35 13.16
C ASP A 82 8.28 4.28 12.17
N MET A 83 9.19 3.81 11.31
CA MET A 83 8.89 2.78 10.33
C MET A 83 8.43 1.46 10.95
N VAL A 84 8.89 1.11 12.17
CA VAL A 84 8.40 -0.09 12.87
C VAL A 84 6.89 -0.03 13.13
N PHE A 85 6.35 1.15 13.42
CA PHE A 85 4.90 1.30 13.64
C PHE A 85 4.10 1.43 12.35
N ILE A 86 4.73 1.87 11.25
CA ILE A 86 4.06 2.06 9.95
C ILE A 86 4.05 0.76 9.13
N GLU A 87 5.04 -0.10 9.31
CA GLU A 87 5.21 -1.35 8.53
C GLU A 87 4.54 -2.58 9.17
N GLU A 88 4.15 -2.53 10.45
CA GLU A 88 3.45 -3.61 11.18
C GLU A 88 1.93 -3.48 11.11
#